data_AF-Q1T7B7-F1
#
_entry.id   AF-Q1T7B7-F1
#
_cell.length_a   1.000
_cell.length_b   1.000
_cell.length_c   1.000
_cell.angle_alpha   90.00
_cell.angle_beta   90.00
_cell.angle_gamma   90.00
#
_symmetry.space_group_name_H-M   'P 1'
#
loop_
_entity.id
_entity.type
_entity.pdbx_description
1 polymer ?
#
loop_
_entity_poly.entity_id
_entity_poly.type
_entity_poly.pdbx_seq_one_letter_code
_entity_poly.pdbx_strand_id
1 'polypeptide(L)'
;MDNSVYQVYEDEIQLLEEEIKLLSDKYEDIQQESTFFSDEEVLMSVKLFQREFLEEHKGHGPPLDLKAELESLQRDLSFLVKFTGIQITSHSKKTLEKTGNRTVQKHRLSGNCQSLPFSLEFQLLEVQNKENVSAAITDLSIAIESGQHSELSKFVSRAEENGNLLMFFRNLSSYAEWCEHRRCTFLHFKAKYPNIVTLPEGQEGDHIILRNPQLPGFELMIVWKMHIDEEGTTTPVLDLLPKVPQQALEQKKASIDNAPACFRSMLLLFGIETAIENLIQVVGLEK
;
A
#
# COMPACT_ATOMS: atom_id res chain seq x y z
N MET A 1 -60.30 -1.74 -18.32
CA MET A 1 -58.85 -1.82 -18.08
C MET A 1 -58.49 -3.29 -18.21
N ASP A 2 -57.55 -3.62 -19.09
CA ASP A 2 -57.30 -4.99 -19.53
C ASP A 2 -56.66 -5.84 -18.42
N ASN A 3 -57.29 -6.97 -18.08
CA ASN A 3 -56.73 -7.99 -17.19
C ASN A 3 -55.31 -8.41 -17.63
N SER A 4 -55.01 -8.31 -18.93
CA SER A 4 -53.68 -8.57 -19.48
C SER A 4 -52.57 -7.70 -18.90
N VAL A 5 -52.84 -6.43 -18.61
CA VAL A 5 -51.82 -5.51 -18.07
C VAL A 5 -51.57 -5.79 -16.59
N TYR A 6 -52.63 -6.14 -15.84
CA TYR A 6 -52.51 -6.52 -14.43
C TYR A 6 -51.71 -7.81 -14.25
N GLN A 7 -51.91 -8.79 -15.15
CA GLN A 7 -51.19 -10.07 -15.09
C GLN A 7 -49.68 -9.90 -15.28
N VAL A 8 -49.25 -9.03 -16.22
CA VAL A 8 -47.82 -8.76 -16.44
C VAL A 8 -47.20 -8.10 -15.21
N TYR A 9 -47.90 -7.16 -14.59
CA TYR A 9 -47.40 -6.54 -13.35
C TYR A 9 -47.38 -7.53 -12.17
N GLU A 10 -48.35 -8.43 -12.06
CA GLU A 10 -48.33 -9.49 -11.03
C GLU A 10 -47.14 -10.43 -11.22
N ASP A 11 -46.87 -10.89 -12.44
CA ASP A 11 -45.72 -11.75 -12.74
C ASP A 11 -44.39 -11.04 -12.45
N GLU A 12 -44.27 -9.75 -12.80
CA GLU A 12 -43.07 -8.94 -12.53
C GLU A 12 -42.86 -8.69 -11.03
N ILE A 13 -43.92 -8.39 -10.28
CA ILE A 13 -43.87 -8.26 -8.82
C ILE A 13 -43.41 -9.57 -8.19
N GLN A 14 -43.92 -10.72 -8.66
CA GLN A 14 -43.56 -12.02 -8.13
C GLN A 14 -42.08 -12.37 -8.39
N LEU A 15 -41.56 -12.05 -9.57
CA LEU A 15 -40.13 -12.20 -9.88
C LEU A 15 -39.25 -11.31 -9.00
N LEU A 16 -39.65 -10.05 -8.78
CA LEU A 16 -38.93 -9.12 -7.91
C LEU A 16 -38.97 -9.58 -6.44
N GLU A 17 -40.09 -10.13 -5.97
CA GLU A 17 -40.21 -10.69 -4.62
C GLU A 17 -39.30 -11.91 -4.44
N GLU A 18 -39.21 -12.80 -5.43
CA GLU A 18 -38.26 -13.92 -5.42
C GLU A 18 -36.81 -13.45 -5.43
N GLU A 19 -36.49 -12.42 -6.23
CA GLU A 19 -35.15 -11.84 -6.30
C GLU A 19 -34.76 -11.15 -4.98
N ILE A 20 -35.65 -10.36 -4.38
CA ILE A 20 -35.44 -9.71 -3.08
C ILE A 20 -35.23 -10.77 -2.00
N LYS A 21 -36.03 -11.85 -2.00
CA LYS A 21 -35.87 -12.95 -1.05
C LYS A 21 -34.50 -13.61 -1.19
N LEU A 22 -34.08 -13.93 -2.42
CA LEU A 22 -32.77 -14.52 -2.69
C LEU A 22 -31.63 -13.58 -2.27
N LEU A 23 -31.76 -12.27 -2.50
CA LEU A 23 -30.79 -11.26 -2.09
C LEU A 23 -30.76 -11.08 -0.57
N SER A 24 -31.90 -11.15 0.10
CA SER A 24 -32.00 -11.05 1.55
C SER A 24 -31.38 -12.28 2.23
N ASP A 25 -31.64 -13.48 1.71
CA ASP A 25 -31.00 -14.72 2.17
C ASP A 25 -29.48 -14.65 1.97
N LYS A 26 -29.01 -14.18 0.79
CA LYS A 26 -27.58 -13.93 0.56
C LYS A 26 -26.99 -12.88 1.48
N TYR A 27 -27.73 -11.81 1.76
CA TYR A 27 -27.28 -10.75 2.66
C TYR A 27 -27.20 -11.26 4.09
N GLU A 28 -28.14 -12.10 4.51
CA GLU A 28 -28.15 -12.71 5.84
C GLU A 28 -27.03 -13.76 5.98
N ASP A 29 -26.76 -14.57 4.95
CA ASP A 29 -25.58 -15.45 4.88
C ASP A 29 -24.28 -14.63 4.97
N ILE A 30 -24.18 -13.52 4.22
CA ILE A 30 -23.02 -12.63 4.29
C ILE A 30 -22.91 -11.97 5.67
N GLN A 31 -24.03 -11.56 6.28
CA GLN A 31 -24.03 -11.00 7.62
C GLN A 31 -23.58 -12.04 8.63
N GLN A 32 -24.16 -13.24 8.65
CA GLN A 32 -23.75 -14.33 9.53
C GLN A 32 -22.29 -14.72 9.34
N GLU A 33 -21.76 -14.70 8.11
CA GLU A 33 -20.35 -14.98 7.83
C GLU A 33 -19.40 -13.80 8.12
N SER A 34 -19.89 -12.56 8.02
CA SER A 34 -19.13 -11.35 8.41
C SER A 34 -19.14 -11.10 9.92
N THR A 35 -20.06 -11.74 10.65
CA THR A 35 -20.28 -11.56 12.08
C THR A 35 -19.43 -12.56 12.84
N PHE A 36 -18.19 -12.14 13.10
CA PHE A 36 -17.29 -12.64 14.14
C PHE A 36 -16.77 -14.08 13.96
N PHE A 37 -15.49 -14.26 14.27
CA PHE A 37 -14.90 -15.54 14.63
C PHE A 37 -15.93 -16.38 15.40
N SER A 38 -16.11 -17.65 15.04
CA SER A 38 -16.92 -18.51 15.92
C SER A 38 -16.31 -18.48 17.32
N ASP A 39 -17.13 -18.61 18.37
CA ASP A 39 -16.60 -18.69 19.74
C ASP A 39 -15.47 -19.74 19.84
N GLU A 40 -15.56 -20.82 19.06
CA GLU A 40 -14.52 -21.84 18.94
C GLU A 40 -13.23 -21.34 18.25
N GLU A 41 -13.32 -20.51 17.20
CA GLU A 41 -12.17 -19.89 16.54
C GLU A 41 -11.52 -18.78 17.37
N VAL A 42 -12.31 -17.98 18.11
CA VAL A 42 -11.78 -17.05 19.12
C VAL A 42 -11.05 -17.85 20.18
N LEU A 43 -11.68 -18.89 20.72
CA LEU A 43 -11.11 -19.72 21.76
C LEU A 43 -9.88 -20.50 21.29
N MET A 44 -9.87 -20.96 20.03
CA MET A 44 -8.71 -21.59 19.39
C MET A 44 -7.58 -20.59 19.19
N SER A 45 -7.87 -19.37 18.76
CA SER A 45 -6.87 -18.30 18.62
C SER A 45 -6.27 -17.98 19.99
N VAL A 46 -7.11 -17.76 21.01
CA VAL A 46 -6.69 -17.57 22.40
C VAL A 46 -5.86 -18.76 22.89
N LYS A 47 -6.26 -20.00 22.61
CA LYS A 47 -5.50 -21.21 22.99
C LYS A 47 -4.18 -21.36 22.24
N LEU A 48 -4.10 -20.99 20.97
CA LEU A 48 -2.87 -21.02 20.17
C LEU A 48 -1.88 -19.97 20.67
N PHE A 49 -2.33 -18.74 20.90
CA PHE A 49 -1.52 -17.71 21.55
C PHE A 49 -1.09 -18.15 22.94
N GLN A 50 -2.00 -18.70 23.73
CA GLN A 50 -1.66 -19.31 25.00
C GLN A 50 -0.58 -20.39 24.84
N ARG A 51 -0.63 -21.26 23.83
CA ARG A 51 0.39 -22.32 23.67
C ARG A 51 1.78 -21.77 23.35
N GLU A 52 1.88 -20.67 22.59
CA GLU A 52 3.15 -19.96 22.38
C GLU A 52 3.66 -19.25 23.65
N PHE A 53 2.77 -18.82 24.55
CA PHE A 53 3.14 -18.14 25.80
C PHE A 53 3.17 -19.05 27.06
N LEU A 54 2.55 -20.23 27.06
CA LEU A 54 2.31 -21.10 28.23
C LEU A 54 3.03 -22.44 28.18
N GLU A 55 3.95 -22.68 27.24
CA GLU A 55 4.91 -23.80 27.40
C GLU A 55 5.69 -23.69 28.75
N GLU A 56 5.63 -22.57 29.49
CA GLU A 56 6.23 -22.45 30.82
C GLU A 56 5.32 -22.48 32.06
N HIS A 57 3.98 -22.49 31.97
CA HIS A 57 3.17 -22.46 33.21
C HIS A 57 2.02 -23.47 33.26
N LYS A 58 2.35 -24.69 33.73
CA LYS A 58 1.42 -25.63 34.35
C LYS A 58 0.87 -25.06 35.66
N GLY A 59 -0.21 -24.31 35.58
CA GLY A 59 -0.93 -23.84 36.77
C GLY A 59 -2.29 -23.28 36.39
N HIS A 60 -3.33 -23.66 37.11
CA HIS A 60 -4.67 -23.10 36.99
C HIS A 60 -4.61 -21.56 37.15
N GLY A 61 -4.52 -20.83 36.04
CA GLY A 61 -4.43 -19.38 36.04
C GLY A 61 -5.74 -18.73 36.49
N PRO A 62 -5.68 -17.58 37.19
CA PRO A 62 -6.87 -16.80 37.55
C PRO A 62 -7.62 -16.34 36.28
N PRO A 63 -8.88 -15.87 36.39
CA PRO A 63 -9.67 -15.47 35.23
C PRO A 63 -8.88 -14.47 34.40
N LEU A 64 -8.69 -14.79 33.12
CA LEU A 64 -8.02 -13.95 32.13
C LEU A 64 -8.50 -12.50 32.31
N ASP A 65 -7.59 -11.59 32.67
CA ASP A 65 -7.91 -10.17 32.62
C ASP A 65 -7.96 -9.78 31.15
N LEU A 66 -9.11 -10.06 30.53
CA LEU A 66 -9.39 -9.76 29.12
C LEU A 66 -9.07 -8.30 28.77
N LYS A 67 -9.19 -7.40 29.76
CA LYS A 67 -8.82 -6.01 29.58
C LYS A 67 -7.31 -5.85 29.43
N ALA A 68 -6.50 -6.45 30.29
CA ALA A 68 -5.04 -6.42 30.16
C ALA A 68 -4.55 -7.08 28.86
N GLU A 69 -5.20 -8.17 28.44
CA GLU A 69 -4.92 -8.83 27.16
C GLU A 69 -5.24 -7.91 25.98
N LEU A 70 -6.42 -7.31 25.93
CA LEU A 70 -6.79 -6.32 24.90
C LEU A 70 -5.84 -5.12 24.87
N GLU A 71 -5.47 -4.58 26.03
CA GLU A 71 -4.49 -3.50 26.12
C GLU A 71 -3.12 -3.93 25.59
N SER A 72 -2.72 -5.19 25.80
CA SER A 72 -1.49 -5.75 25.23
C SER A 72 -1.57 -5.86 23.72
N LEU A 73 -2.62 -6.48 23.18
CA LEU A 73 -2.81 -6.61 21.72
C LEU A 73 -2.85 -5.23 21.04
N GLN A 74 -3.50 -4.24 21.66
CA GLN A 74 -3.54 -2.89 21.14
C GLN A 74 -2.14 -2.26 21.07
N ARG A 75 -1.29 -2.48 22.10
CA ARG A 75 0.11 -2.03 22.08
C ARG A 75 0.92 -2.73 20.99
N ASP A 76 0.76 -4.04 20.85
CA ASP A 76 1.50 -4.83 19.86
C ASP A 76 1.10 -4.44 18.43
N LEU A 77 -0.20 -4.28 18.16
CA LEU A 77 -0.69 -3.76 16.89
C LEU A 77 -0.17 -2.34 16.61
N SER A 78 -0.21 -1.46 17.61
CA SER A 78 0.32 -0.09 17.46
C SER A 78 1.82 -0.09 17.15
N PHE A 79 2.58 -1.00 17.77
CA PHE A 79 3.99 -1.19 17.48
C PHE A 79 4.21 -1.71 16.06
N LEU A 80 3.46 -2.73 15.63
CA LEU A 80 3.55 -3.30 14.29
C LEU A 80 3.21 -2.27 13.21
N VAL A 81 2.18 -1.46 13.41
CA VAL A 81 1.82 -0.35 12.50
C VAL A 81 2.97 0.66 12.42
N LYS A 82 3.57 1.05 13.55
CA LYS A 82 4.71 1.97 13.56
C LYS A 82 5.96 1.37 12.91
N PHE A 83 6.18 0.07 13.08
CA PHE A 83 7.37 -0.62 12.58
C PHE A 83 7.30 -0.92 11.08
N THR A 84 6.12 -1.29 10.58
CA THR A 84 5.93 -1.71 9.18
C THR A 84 5.28 -0.63 8.30
N GLY A 85 4.64 0.36 8.92
CA GLY A 85 3.76 1.32 8.24
C GLY A 85 2.41 0.72 7.83
N ILE A 86 2.15 -0.57 8.06
CA ILE A 86 0.96 -1.28 7.58
C ILE A 86 -0.10 -1.33 8.67
N GLN A 87 -1.28 -0.80 8.36
CA GLN A 87 -2.47 -0.89 9.18
C GLN A 87 -3.56 -1.65 8.43
N ILE A 88 -3.97 -2.79 8.98
CA ILE A 88 -5.14 -3.53 8.49
C ILE A 88 -6.41 -2.87 9.02
N THR A 89 -7.30 -2.48 8.11
CA THR A 89 -8.59 -1.84 8.44
C THR A 89 -9.75 -2.82 8.37
N SER A 90 -9.66 -3.84 7.52
CA SER A 90 -10.67 -4.90 7.46
C SER A 90 -10.03 -6.24 7.11
N HIS A 91 -10.52 -7.28 7.76
CA HIS A 91 -10.22 -8.67 7.39
C HIS A 91 -11.52 -9.45 7.44
N SER A 92 -11.78 -10.24 6.41
CA SER A 92 -12.83 -11.24 6.44
C SER A 92 -12.31 -12.55 5.87
N LYS A 93 -12.91 -13.65 6.31
CA LYS A 93 -12.60 -15.00 5.85
C LYS A 93 -13.89 -15.77 5.62
N LYS A 94 -13.91 -16.60 4.59
CA LYS A 94 -15.01 -17.50 4.26
C LYS A 94 -14.46 -18.88 3.91
N THR A 95 -14.94 -19.93 4.58
CA THR A 95 -14.56 -21.30 4.21
C THR A 95 -15.36 -21.73 2.98
N LEU A 96 -14.67 -22.02 1.88
CA LEU A 96 -15.29 -22.44 0.62
C LEU A 96 -15.47 -23.96 0.55
N GLU A 97 -14.49 -24.71 1.04
CA GLU A 97 -14.48 -26.17 1.01
C GLU A 97 -13.80 -26.69 2.27
N LYS A 98 -14.38 -27.73 2.89
CA LYS A 98 -13.75 -28.50 3.97
C LYS A 98 -13.99 -29.97 3.72
N THR A 99 -12.98 -30.65 3.18
CA THR A 99 -13.05 -32.05 2.76
C THR A 99 -12.03 -32.86 3.55
N GLY A 100 -12.46 -33.53 4.61
CA GLY A 100 -11.62 -34.38 5.45
C GLY A 100 -10.42 -33.62 6.04
N ASN A 101 -9.28 -33.71 5.36
CA ASN A 101 -8.01 -33.11 5.76
C ASN A 101 -7.61 -31.86 4.94
N ARG A 102 -8.47 -31.39 4.05
CA ARG A 102 -8.26 -30.23 3.18
C ARG A 102 -9.27 -29.14 3.50
N THR A 103 -8.80 -27.90 3.63
CA THR A 103 -9.63 -26.72 3.81
C THR A 103 -9.23 -25.67 2.78
N VAL A 104 -10.21 -25.03 2.14
CA VAL A 104 -10.02 -23.88 1.26
C VAL A 104 -10.75 -22.70 1.86
N GLN A 105 -10.02 -21.62 2.16
CA GLN A 105 -10.57 -20.40 2.74
C GLN A 105 -10.31 -19.22 1.83
N LYS A 106 -11.34 -18.42 1.57
CA LYS A 106 -11.23 -17.15 0.86
C LYS A 106 -11.04 -16.04 1.87
N HIS A 107 -9.97 -15.29 1.74
CA HIS A 107 -9.64 -14.14 2.56
C HIS A 107 -9.79 -12.85 1.78
N ARG A 108 -10.32 -11.82 2.42
CA ARG A 108 -10.32 -10.46 1.93
C ARG A 108 -9.71 -9.55 2.97
N LEU A 109 -8.74 -8.76 2.56
CA LEU A 109 -7.97 -7.88 3.43
C LEU A 109 -7.93 -6.48 2.83
N SER A 110 -8.15 -5.47 3.64
CA SER A 110 -7.90 -4.08 3.25
C SER A 110 -7.14 -3.35 4.35
N GLY A 111 -6.38 -2.34 3.94
CA GLY A 111 -5.56 -1.58 4.85
C GLY A 111 -4.88 -0.40 4.16
N ASN A 112 -4.00 0.25 4.92
CA ASN A 112 -3.15 1.32 4.44
C ASN A 112 -1.70 1.00 4.78
N CYS A 113 -0.80 1.31 3.86
CA CYS A 113 0.63 1.35 4.11
C CYS A 113 1.09 2.80 4.02
N GLN A 114 1.34 3.45 5.16
CA GLN A 114 1.47 4.91 5.24
C GLN A 114 0.26 5.61 4.58
N SER A 115 0.48 6.38 3.51
CA SER A 115 -0.56 7.04 2.72
C SER A 115 -1.14 6.19 1.58
N LEU A 116 -0.71 4.94 1.40
CA LEU A 116 -1.09 4.09 0.27
C LEU A 116 -2.17 3.07 0.66
N PRO A 117 -3.42 3.23 0.20
CA PRO A 117 -4.48 2.27 0.45
C PRO A 117 -4.26 1.02 -0.40
N PHE A 118 -4.54 -0.14 0.18
CA PHE A 118 -4.50 -1.42 -0.53
C PHE A 118 -5.69 -2.30 -0.15
N SER A 119 -6.08 -3.14 -1.08
CA SER A 119 -7.06 -4.21 -0.90
C SER A 119 -6.54 -5.45 -1.60
N LEU A 120 -6.68 -6.62 -0.99
CA LEU A 120 -6.35 -7.87 -1.63
C LEU A 120 -7.32 -8.98 -1.24
N GLU A 121 -7.45 -9.95 -2.13
CA GLU A 121 -8.29 -11.13 -2.00
C GLU A 121 -7.45 -12.36 -2.38
N PHE A 122 -7.55 -13.44 -1.63
CA PHE A 122 -6.82 -14.67 -1.94
C PHE A 122 -7.50 -15.92 -1.38
N GLN A 123 -7.17 -17.07 -1.94
CA GLN A 123 -7.59 -18.37 -1.43
C GLN A 123 -6.42 -19.08 -0.75
N LEU A 124 -6.60 -19.43 0.51
CA LEU A 124 -5.69 -20.24 1.31
C LEU A 124 -6.11 -21.71 1.23
N LEU A 125 -5.29 -22.54 0.59
CA LEU A 125 -5.42 -23.99 0.57
C LEU A 125 -4.56 -24.57 1.69
N GLU A 126 -5.21 -25.13 2.71
CA GLU A 126 -4.56 -25.86 3.79
C GLU A 126 -4.81 -27.36 3.63
N VAL A 127 -3.73 -28.14 3.70
CA VAL A 127 -3.78 -29.60 3.70
C VAL A 127 -3.07 -30.11 4.95
N GLN A 128 -3.83 -30.79 5.80
CA GLN A 128 -3.32 -31.41 7.01
C GLN A 128 -2.98 -32.88 6.73
N ASN A 129 -1.70 -33.21 6.75
CA ASN A 129 -1.23 -34.59 6.74
C ASN A 129 -0.97 -35.05 8.18
N LYS A 130 -0.78 -36.36 8.39
CA LYS A 130 -0.55 -36.93 9.74
C LYS A 130 0.64 -36.29 10.49
N GLU A 131 1.62 -35.76 9.74
CA GLU A 131 2.86 -35.21 10.29
C GLU A 131 3.00 -33.68 10.09
N ASN A 132 2.41 -33.10 9.04
CA ASN A 132 2.65 -31.71 8.65
C ASN A 132 1.37 -31.02 8.16
N VAL A 133 1.25 -29.72 8.41
CA VAL A 133 0.28 -28.83 7.78
C VAL A 133 0.98 -28.07 6.67
N SER A 134 0.51 -28.19 5.43
CA SER A 134 0.98 -27.38 4.31
C SER A 134 -0.08 -26.37 3.93
N ALA A 135 0.29 -25.11 3.81
CA ALA A 135 -0.57 -24.03 3.37
C ALA A 135 -0.01 -23.40 2.08
N ALA A 136 -0.88 -23.13 1.11
CA ALA A 136 -0.52 -22.47 -0.14
C ALA A 136 -1.56 -21.41 -0.50
N ILE A 137 -1.08 -20.29 -1.03
CA ILE A 137 -1.93 -19.19 -1.49
C ILE A 137 -2.17 -19.37 -2.98
N THR A 138 -3.43 -19.23 -3.37
CA THR A 138 -3.91 -19.32 -4.76
C THR A 138 -4.88 -18.18 -5.03
N ASP A 139 -5.09 -17.84 -6.30
CA ASP A 139 -6.08 -16.83 -6.71
C ASP A 139 -5.89 -15.49 -5.98
N LEU A 140 -4.63 -15.05 -5.86
CA LEU A 140 -4.28 -13.78 -5.24
C LEU A 140 -4.59 -12.64 -6.20
N SER A 141 -5.46 -11.73 -5.78
CA SER A 141 -5.73 -10.47 -6.46
C SER A 141 -5.41 -9.31 -5.54
N ILE A 142 -4.71 -8.31 -6.06
CA ILE A 142 -4.23 -7.14 -5.32
C ILE A 142 -4.66 -5.87 -6.08
N ALA A 143 -5.31 -4.97 -5.35
CA ALA A 143 -5.64 -3.62 -5.80
C ALA A 143 -4.92 -2.61 -4.91
N ILE A 144 -4.17 -1.69 -5.52
CA ILE A 144 -3.53 -0.57 -4.83
C ILE A 144 -4.09 0.73 -5.41
N GLU A 145 -4.61 1.61 -4.56
CA GLU A 145 -5.04 2.94 -4.96
C GLU A 145 -3.81 3.85 -5.08
N SER A 146 -3.01 3.63 -6.12
CA SER A 146 -1.74 4.32 -6.34
C SER A 146 -1.81 5.36 -7.45
N GLY A 147 -2.88 6.16 -7.52
CA GLY A 147 -2.96 7.32 -8.43
C GLY A 147 -2.35 7.10 -9.83
N GLN A 148 -1.38 7.95 -10.21
CA GLN A 148 -0.66 7.87 -11.50
C GLN A 148 0.61 6.99 -11.46
N HIS A 149 0.83 6.23 -10.38
CA HIS A 149 2.06 5.48 -10.19
C HIS A 149 2.05 4.13 -10.90
N SER A 150 2.33 4.15 -12.21
CA SER A 150 2.50 2.95 -13.03
C SER A 150 3.59 1.98 -12.53
N GLU A 151 4.48 2.45 -11.64
CA GLU A 151 5.65 1.74 -11.12
C GLU A 151 5.28 0.45 -10.36
N LEU A 152 4.12 0.40 -9.69
CA LEU A 152 3.69 -0.76 -8.91
C LEU A 152 3.08 -1.88 -9.75
N SER A 153 2.57 -1.58 -10.95
CA SER A 153 1.79 -2.54 -11.76
C SER A 153 2.52 -3.86 -12.01
N LYS A 154 3.77 -3.80 -12.47
CA LYS A 154 4.61 -4.99 -12.73
C LYS A 154 4.88 -5.80 -11.48
N PHE A 155 5.10 -5.12 -10.36
CA PHE A 155 5.35 -5.75 -9.07
C PHE A 155 4.09 -6.45 -8.55
N VAL A 156 2.92 -5.80 -8.66
CA VAL A 156 1.63 -6.37 -8.26
C VAL A 156 1.35 -7.65 -9.05
N SER A 157 1.44 -7.61 -10.38
CA SER A 157 1.22 -8.80 -11.21
C SER A 157 2.15 -9.95 -10.83
N ARG A 158 3.43 -9.67 -10.55
CA ARG A 158 4.38 -10.68 -10.09
C ARG A 158 4.03 -11.24 -8.71
N ALA A 159 3.52 -10.41 -7.80
CA ALA A 159 3.09 -10.86 -6.48
C ALA A 159 1.86 -11.78 -6.60
N GLU A 160 0.89 -11.40 -7.43
CA GLU A 160 -0.31 -12.19 -7.77
C GLU A 160 0.07 -13.56 -8.38
N GLU A 161 0.97 -13.57 -9.37
CA GLU A 161 1.45 -14.80 -10.02
C GLU A 161 2.13 -15.78 -9.05
N ASN A 162 2.93 -15.25 -8.11
CA ASN A 162 3.68 -16.08 -7.16
C ASN A 162 2.91 -16.43 -5.88
N GLY A 163 1.75 -15.81 -5.64
CA GLY A 163 1.00 -15.99 -4.38
C GLY A 163 1.77 -15.58 -3.12
N ASN A 164 2.78 -14.72 -3.23
CA ASN A 164 3.72 -14.44 -2.14
C ASN A 164 3.37 -13.14 -1.40
N LEU A 165 2.51 -13.26 -0.38
CA LEU A 165 2.08 -12.11 0.46
C LEU A 165 3.24 -11.46 1.22
N LEU A 166 4.23 -12.23 1.68
CA LEU A 166 5.37 -11.67 2.42
C LEU A 166 6.19 -10.74 1.53
N MET A 167 6.49 -11.18 0.31
CA MET A 167 7.15 -10.36 -0.70
C MET A 167 6.33 -9.11 -0.98
N PHE A 168 5.01 -9.25 -1.14
CA PHE A 168 4.12 -8.13 -1.37
C PHE A 168 4.21 -7.06 -0.26
N PHE A 169 3.98 -7.44 1.00
CA PHE A 169 3.97 -6.48 2.11
C PHE A 169 5.33 -5.83 2.37
N ARG A 170 6.41 -6.60 2.26
CA ARG A 170 7.78 -6.07 2.42
C ARG A 170 8.07 -4.98 1.39
N ASN A 171 7.72 -5.23 0.13
CA ASN A 171 8.01 -4.30 -0.95
C ASN A 171 7.05 -3.10 -0.92
N LEU A 172 5.77 -3.31 -0.58
CA LEU A 172 4.81 -2.22 -0.38
C LEU A 172 5.28 -1.26 0.72
N SER A 173 5.77 -1.82 1.84
CA SER A 173 6.35 -1.04 2.94
C SER A 173 7.55 -0.22 2.48
N SER A 174 8.53 -0.84 1.81
CA SER A 174 9.70 -0.14 1.28
C SER A 174 9.35 0.95 0.27
N TYR A 175 8.37 0.69 -0.62
CA TYR A 175 7.88 1.67 -1.57
C TYR A 175 7.20 2.86 -0.85
N ALA A 176 6.35 2.58 0.13
CA ALA A 176 5.66 3.60 0.93
C ALA A 176 6.64 4.49 1.70
N GLU A 177 7.72 3.91 2.26
CA GLU A 177 8.79 4.66 2.93
C GLU A 177 9.47 5.65 1.99
N TRP A 178 9.80 5.24 0.76
CA TRP A 178 10.40 6.14 -0.23
C TRP A 178 9.43 7.22 -0.73
N CYS A 179 8.15 6.90 -0.87
CA CYS A 179 7.12 7.90 -1.16
C CYS A 179 7.02 8.94 -0.04
N GLU A 180 7.01 8.50 1.21
CA GLU A 180 6.96 9.38 2.38
C GLU A 180 8.22 10.24 2.49
N HIS A 181 9.39 9.67 2.19
CA HIS A 181 10.65 10.40 2.14
C HIS A 181 10.60 11.51 1.09
N ARG A 182 10.21 11.19 -0.15
CA ARG A 182 10.04 12.18 -1.22
C ARG A 182 9.11 13.31 -0.79
N ARG A 183 7.94 12.96 -0.23
CA ARG A 183 6.94 13.92 0.26
C ARG A 183 7.52 14.86 1.31
N CYS A 184 8.22 14.31 2.31
CA CYS A 184 8.89 15.08 3.36
C CYS A 184 9.98 16.01 2.79
N THR A 185 10.81 15.50 1.88
CA THR A 185 11.87 16.29 1.23
C THR A 185 11.29 17.45 0.43
N PHE A 186 10.24 17.22 -0.34
CA PHE A 186 9.57 18.27 -1.13
C PHE A 186 8.97 19.34 -0.24
N LEU A 187 8.27 18.96 0.83
CA LEU A 187 7.71 19.90 1.79
C LEU A 187 8.79 20.70 2.51
N HIS A 188 9.88 20.06 2.91
CA HIS A 188 11.01 20.72 3.55
C HIS A 188 11.57 21.84 2.68
N PHE A 189 11.91 21.53 1.42
CA PHE A 189 12.48 22.53 0.52
C PHE A 189 11.47 23.59 0.09
N LYS A 190 10.19 23.24 -0.08
CA LYS A 190 9.14 24.21 -0.36
C LYS A 190 8.95 25.21 0.80
N ALA A 191 9.01 24.74 2.04
CA ALA A 191 8.91 25.60 3.22
C ALA A 191 10.15 26.47 3.41
N LYS A 192 11.35 25.91 3.17
CA LYS A 192 12.62 26.62 3.33
C LYS A 192 12.90 27.63 2.21
N TYR A 193 12.48 27.33 0.98
CA TYR A 193 12.73 28.16 -0.21
C TYR A 193 11.45 28.40 -1.03
N PRO A 194 10.43 29.07 -0.48
CA PRO A 194 9.12 29.19 -1.11
C PRO A 194 9.12 29.91 -2.46
N ASN A 195 10.10 30.79 -2.69
CA ASN A 195 10.25 31.58 -3.92
C ASN A 195 11.04 30.86 -5.02
N ILE A 196 11.82 29.83 -4.67
CA ILE A 196 12.66 29.07 -5.62
C ILE A 196 11.98 27.74 -5.95
N VAL A 197 11.41 27.08 -4.94
CA VAL A 197 10.85 25.74 -5.06
C VAL A 197 9.38 25.79 -5.42
N THR A 198 8.98 25.01 -6.42
CA THR A 198 7.59 24.82 -6.83
C THR A 198 7.28 23.34 -6.99
N LEU A 199 6.05 22.95 -6.63
CA LEU A 199 5.54 21.58 -6.68
C LEU A 199 4.30 21.57 -7.57
N PRO A 200 4.44 21.39 -8.89
CA PRO A 200 3.32 21.51 -9.84
C PRO A 200 2.19 20.52 -9.56
N GLU A 201 2.56 19.28 -9.20
CA GLU A 201 1.63 18.19 -8.86
C GLU A 201 1.37 18.09 -7.35
N GLY A 202 1.81 19.09 -6.58
CA GLY A 202 1.77 19.05 -5.13
C GLY A 202 2.82 18.14 -4.51
N GLN A 203 2.62 17.79 -3.23
CA GLN A 203 3.59 17.05 -2.42
C GLN A 203 3.72 15.56 -2.80
N GLU A 204 2.70 14.99 -3.44
CA GLU A 204 2.70 13.58 -3.89
C GLU A 204 3.26 13.42 -5.30
N GLY A 205 3.54 14.53 -5.99
CA GLY A 205 4.08 14.57 -7.34
C GLY A 205 5.42 13.85 -7.47
N ASP A 206 5.77 13.52 -8.70
CA ASP A 206 7.03 12.85 -9.00
C ASP A 206 8.19 13.81 -9.29
N HIS A 207 7.96 15.12 -9.26
CA HIS A 207 8.99 16.11 -9.57
C HIS A 207 8.86 17.41 -8.78
N ILE A 208 10.00 18.04 -8.59
CA ILE A 208 10.16 19.36 -7.96
C ILE A 208 10.83 20.29 -8.97
N ILE A 209 10.35 21.54 -9.07
CA ILE A 209 10.91 22.53 -9.98
C ILE A 209 11.57 23.64 -9.18
N LEU A 210 12.83 23.92 -9.50
CA LEU A 210 13.60 25.04 -8.99
C LEU A 210 13.59 26.17 -10.02
N ARG A 211 13.18 27.36 -9.61
CA ARG A 211 13.08 28.56 -10.43
C ARG A 211 13.94 29.65 -9.84
N ASN A 212 14.73 30.34 -10.66
CA ASN A 212 15.41 31.53 -10.21
C ASN A 212 14.43 32.72 -10.27
N PRO A 213 14.12 33.40 -9.14
CA PRO A 213 13.22 34.55 -9.13
C PRO A 213 13.69 35.73 -10.00
N GLN A 214 14.99 35.81 -10.28
CA GLN A 214 15.62 36.90 -11.05
C GLN A 214 15.81 36.56 -12.53
N LEU A 215 15.74 35.28 -12.92
CA LEU A 215 15.93 34.82 -14.29
C LEU A 215 14.67 34.11 -14.81
N PRO A 216 13.70 34.87 -15.38
CA PRO A 216 12.49 34.28 -15.95
C PRO A 216 12.79 33.22 -17.01
N GLY A 217 12.15 32.04 -16.87
CA GLY A 217 12.26 30.94 -17.82
C GLY A 217 13.41 29.96 -17.58
N PHE A 218 14.33 30.27 -16.64
CA PHE A 218 15.31 29.29 -16.17
C PHE A 218 14.67 28.40 -15.09
N GLU A 219 14.49 27.12 -15.42
CA GLU A 219 13.90 26.12 -14.54
C GLU A 219 14.77 24.87 -14.50
N LEU A 220 14.99 24.32 -13.31
CA LEU A 220 15.56 22.99 -13.13
C LEU A 220 14.49 22.07 -12.58
N MET A 221 14.08 21.07 -13.35
CA MET A 221 13.13 20.07 -12.89
C MET A 221 13.91 18.84 -12.41
N ILE A 222 13.68 18.43 -11.16
CA ILE A 222 14.23 17.20 -10.62
C ILE A 222 13.10 16.18 -10.60
N VAL A 223 13.24 15.13 -11.40
CA VAL A 223 12.29 14.01 -11.46
C VAL A 223 12.77 12.94 -10.49
N TRP A 224 11.88 12.43 -9.63
CA TRP A 224 12.13 11.41 -8.63
C TRP A 224 11.14 10.25 -8.79
N LYS A 225 11.64 9.17 -9.40
CA LYS A 225 10.91 7.93 -9.64
C LYS A 225 11.38 6.83 -8.71
N MET A 226 10.52 5.85 -8.48
CA MET A 226 10.86 4.66 -7.70
C MET A 226 10.97 3.47 -8.65
N HIS A 227 12.14 2.83 -8.67
CA HIS A 227 12.36 1.61 -9.42
C HIS A 227 12.26 0.41 -8.49
N ILE A 228 11.45 -0.57 -8.88
CA ILE A 228 11.26 -1.83 -8.14
C ILE A 228 11.88 -2.94 -8.99
N ASP A 229 12.89 -3.62 -8.45
CA ASP A 229 13.59 -4.72 -9.15
C ASP A 229 12.82 -6.05 -9.12
N GLU A 230 13.47 -7.13 -9.54
CA GLU A 230 12.89 -8.49 -9.58
C GLU A 230 12.63 -9.06 -8.18
N GLU A 231 13.49 -8.74 -7.22
CA GLU A 231 13.43 -9.13 -5.83
C GLU A 231 12.45 -8.28 -5.01
N GLY A 232 12.06 -7.12 -5.56
CA GLY A 232 11.19 -6.15 -4.92
C GLY A 232 11.88 -5.03 -4.14
N THR A 233 13.19 -4.91 -4.27
CA THR A 233 13.94 -3.79 -3.71
C THR A 233 13.48 -2.51 -4.39
N THR A 234 13.06 -1.53 -3.59
CA THR A 234 12.71 -0.20 -4.11
C THR A 234 13.94 0.70 -4.05
N THR A 235 14.31 1.28 -5.19
CA THR A 235 15.41 2.22 -5.33
C THR A 235 14.92 3.56 -5.86
N PRO A 236 15.25 4.69 -5.20
CA PRO A 236 14.92 6.01 -5.71
C PRO A 236 15.85 6.36 -6.88
N VAL A 237 15.28 6.75 -8.00
CA VAL A 237 16.00 7.22 -9.19
C VAL A 237 15.65 8.66 -9.42
N LEU A 238 16.63 9.55 -9.23
CA LEU A 238 16.48 10.98 -9.46
C LEU A 238 17.27 11.40 -10.69
N ASP A 239 16.67 12.27 -11.49
CA ASP A 239 17.33 12.90 -12.63
C ASP A 239 16.99 14.38 -12.75
N LEU A 240 17.86 15.13 -13.41
CA LEU A 240 17.73 16.57 -13.60
C LEU A 240 17.43 16.89 -15.05
N LEU A 241 16.34 17.65 -15.27
CA LEU A 241 15.92 18.14 -16.57
C LEU A 241 16.02 19.68 -16.56
N PRO A 242 17.13 20.25 -17.05
CA PRO A 242 17.27 21.69 -17.18
C PRO A 242 16.40 22.21 -18.32
N LYS A 243 15.64 23.27 -18.04
CA LYS A 243 14.87 24.03 -19.02
C LYS A 243 15.37 25.46 -19.00
N VAL A 244 16.09 25.82 -20.06
CA VAL A 244 16.79 27.09 -20.16
C VAL A 244 16.30 27.83 -21.41
N PRO A 245 16.06 29.15 -21.35
CA PRO A 245 15.75 29.94 -22.54
C PRO A 245 16.86 29.83 -23.58
N GLN A 246 16.48 29.73 -24.86
CA GLN A 246 17.42 29.47 -25.97
C GLN A 246 18.59 30.48 -26.04
N GLN A 247 18.34 31.74 -25.66
CA GLN A 247 19.35 32.81 -25.61
C GLN A 247 20.47 32.54 -24.58
N ALA A 248 20.15 31.92 -23.44
CA ALA A 248 21.14 31.57 -22.41
C ALA A 248 21.84 30.24 -22.71
N LEU A 249 21.20 29.35 -23.49
CA LEU A 249 21.76 28.07 -23.88
C LEU A 249 23.04 28.24 -24.72
N GLU A 250 23.10 29.23 -25.62
CA GLU A 250 24.27 29.46 -26.48
C GLU A 250 25.52 29.85 -25.67
N GLN A 251 25.37 30.60 -24.58
CA GLN A 251 26.48 31.07 -23.75
C GLN A 251 26.95 30.04 -22.73
N LYS A 252 26.03 29.23 -22.17
CA LYS A 252 26.31 28.30 -21.05
C LYS A 252 26.13 26.82 -21.41
N LYS A 253 26.11 26.47 -22.71
CA LYS A 253 25.76 25.13 -23.20
C LYS A 253 26.45 23.98 -22.46
N ALA A 254 27.79 24.05 -22.32
CA ALA A 254 28.57 22.99 -21.68
C ALA A 254 28.21 22.79 -20.20
N SER A 255 27.90 23.86 -19.47
CA SER A 255 27.48 23.76 -18.06
C SER A 255 26.09 23.16 -17.92
N ILE A 256 25.17 23.51 -18.82
CA ILE A 256 23.80 23.01 -18.85
C ILE A 256 23.77 21.52 -19.23
N ASP A 257 24.53 21.12 -20.26
CA ASP A 257 24.61 19.74 -20.74
C ASP A 257 25.21 18.79 -19.68
N ASN A 258 26.16 19.29 -18.87
CA ASN A 258 26.78 18.51 -17.78
C ASN A 258 25.97 18.50 -16.48
N ALA A 259 24.97 19.37 -16.33
CA ALA A 259 24.23 19.51 -15.08
C ALA A 259 23.60 18.19 -14.58
N PRO A 260 22.95 17.36 -15.43
CA PRO A 260 22.41 16.07 -14.98
C PRO A 260 23.48 15.10 -14.49
N ALA A 261 24.62 15.03 -15.17
CA ALA A 261 25.73 14.17 -14.75
C ALA A 261 26.31 14.63 -13.39
N CYS A 262 26.53 15.94 -13.22
CA CYS A 262 26.98 16.52 -11.96
C CYS A 262 25.99 16.25 -10.82
N PHE A 263 24.68 16.36 -11.09
CA PHE A 263 23.64 16.05 -10.12
C PHE A 263 23.67 14.59 -9.68
N ARG A 264 23.78 13.65 -10.63
CA ARG A 264 23.93 12.22 -10.30
C ARG A 264 25.18 11.93 -9.48
N SER A 265 26.31 12.59 -9.75
CA SER A 265 27.50 12.48 -8.91
C SER A 265 27.27 13.02 -7.49
N MET A 266 26.55 14.14 -7.34
CA MET A 266 26.19 14.67 -6.01
C MET A 266 25.27 13.73 -5.24
N LEU A 267 24.29 13.11 -5.90
CA LEU A 267 23.40 12.12 -5.27
C LEU A 267 24.19 10.96 -4.66
N LEU A 268 25.17 10.43 -5.41
CA LEU A 268 26.01 9.32 -4.96
C LEU A 268 26.95 9.71 -3.80
N LEU A 269 27.48 10.94 -3.81
CA LEU A 269 28.47 11.38 -2.83
C LEU A 269 27.85 11.92 -1.53
N PHE A 270 26.71 12.60 -1.62
CA PHE A 270 26.15 13.38 -0.53
C PHE A 270 24.72 12.99 -0.16
N GLY A 271 24.06 12.14 -0.95
CA GLY A 271 22.65 11.82 -0.77
C GLY A 271 21.70 12.87 -1.37
N ILE A 272 20.41 12.59 -1.25
CA ILE A 272 19.35 13.29 -1.99
C ILE A 272 19.20 14.73 -1.51
N GLU A 273 19.07 14.95 -0.21
CA GLU A 273 18.79 16.25 0.37
C GLU A 273 19.94 17.23 0.12
N THR A 274 21.18 16.79 0.32
CA THR A 274 22.35 17.65 0.08
C THR A 274 22.53 17.97 -1.40
N ALA A 275 22.26 17.01 -2.31
CA ALA A 275 22.31 17.28 -3.75
C ALA A 275 21.26 18.32 -4.18
N ILE A 276 20.03 18.22 -3.65
CA ILE A 276 18.95 19.19 -3.94
C ILE A 276 19.28 20.57 -3.34
N GLU A 277 19.72 20.62 -2.08
CA GLU A 277 20.13 21.86 -1.41
C GLU A 277 21.23 22.59 -2.21
N ASN A 278 22.24 21.87 -2.70
CA ASN A 278 23.30 22.44 -3.52
C ASN A 278 22.74 23.04 -4.82
N LEU A 279 21.81 22.35 -5.50
CA LEU A 279 21.16 22.91 -6.69
C LEU A 279 20.36 24.17 -6.36
N ILE A 280 19.62 24.19 -5.26
CA ILE A 280 18.86 25.38 -4.83
C ILE A 280 19.80 26.57 -4.61
N GLN A 281 20.95 26.34 -3.98
CA GLN A 281 21.94 27.40 -3.76
C GLN A 281 22.49 27.91 -5.08
N VAL A 282 22.82 27.04 -6.04
CA VAL A 282 23.29 27.45 -7.37
C VAL A 282 22.22 28.26 -8.10
N VAL A 283 20.97 27.79 -8.14
CA VAL A 283 19.84 28.48 -8.76
C VAL A 283 19.56 29.83 -8.11
N GLY A 284 19.72 29.95 -6.79
CA GLY A 284 19.53 31.19 -6.06
C GLY A 284 20.69 32.18 -6.13
N LEU A 285 21.90 31.71 -6.45
CA LEU A 285 23.12 32.53 -6.54
C LEU A 285 23.40 33.07 -7.95
N GLU A 286 22.86 32.46 -9.00
CA GLU A 286 23.03 32.99 -10.36
C GLU A 286 22.42 34.40 -10.47
N LYS A 287 23.30 35.40 -10.45
CA LYS A 287 23.04 36.79 -10.81
C LYS A 287 23.04 36.97 -12.32
#